data_AF-A0A4Q6AMW3-F1
#
_entry.id   AF-A0A4Q6AMW3-F1
#
_cell.length_a   1.000
_cell.length_b   1.000
_cell.length_c   1.000
_cell.angle_alpha   90.00
_cell.angle_beta   90.00
_cell.angle_gamma   90.00
#
_symmetry.space_group_name_H-M   'P 1'
#
loop_
_entity.id
_entity.type
_entity.pdbx_description
1 polymer ?
#
loop_
_entity_poly.entity_id
_entity_poly.type
_entity_poly.pdbx_seq_one_letter_code
_entity_poly.pdbx_strand_id
1 'polypeptide(L)' 'MNKPVIGISCGDINGVGPEIIIKTFSDHRILEYCTPVIFASPKLLNFYRKAVPDAHFNYQSIR' A
#
# COMPACT_ATOMS: atom_id res chain seq x y z
N MET A 1 6.33 -1.59 -22.68
CA MET A 1 4.90 -1.46 -22.29
C MET A 1 4.83 -0.53 -21.09
N ASN A 2 3.95 0.48 -21.12
CA ASN A 2 3.82 1.43 -20.02
C ASN A 2 2.85 0.85 -18.98
N LYS A 3 3.30 0.68 -17.73
CA LYS A 3 2.43 0.18 -16.65
C LYS A 3 1.43 1.29 -16.27
N PRO A 4 0.12 0.98 -16.11
CA PRO A 4 -0.83 1.98 -15.64
C PRO A 4 -0.48 2.45 -14.23
N VAL A 5 -0.65 3.74 -13.98
CA VAL A 5 -0.55 4.33 -12.65
C VAL A 5 -1.94 4.25 -12.02
N ILE A 6 -2.04 3.58 -10.87
CA ILE A 6 -3.33 3.32 -10.21
C ILE A 6 -3.37 4.00 -8.85
N GLY A 7 -4.26 4.97 -8.71
CA GLY A 7 -4.56 5.63 -7.45
C GLY A 7 -5.41 4.76 -6.53
N ILE A 8 -5.01 4.61 -5.27
CA ILE A 8 -5.66 3.74 -4.28
C ILE A 8 -5.93 4.55 -3.03
N SER A 9 -7.20 4.84 -2.74
CA SER A 9 -7.59 5.42 -1.46
C SER A 9 -7.55 4.36 -0.36
N CYS A 10 -7.15 4.77 0.86
CA CYS A 10 -7.15 3.84 2.00
C CYS A 10 -8.53 3.54 2.58
N GLY A 11 -9.56 4.30 2.20
CA GLY A 11 -10.90 4.17 2.77
C GLY A 11 -10.96 4.66 4.22
N ASP A 12 -11.78 4.01 5.04
CA ASP A 12 -11.86 4.27 6.48
C ASP A 12 -10.58 3.77 7.19
N ILE A 13 -9.94 4.66 7.95
CA ILE A 13 -8.72 4.39 8.71
C ILE A 13 -8.90 3.34 9.82
N ASN A 14 -10.13 3.14 10.28
CA ASN A 14 -10.49 2.12 11.27
C ASN A 14 -10.97 0.81 10.63
N GLY A 15 -11.09 0.79 9.30
CA GLY A 15 -11.42 -0.41 8.54
C GLY A 15 -10.18 -1.26 8.21
N VAL A 16 -10.41 -2.34 7.47
CA VAL A 16 -9.34 -3.27 7.04
C VAL A 16 -8.55 -2.80 5.81
N GLY A 17 -8.95 -1.68 5.19
CA GLY A 17 -8.35 -1.15 3.96
C GLY A 17 -6.82 -0.98 4.04
N PRO A 18 -6.27 -0.31 5.08
CA PRO A 18 -4.82 -0.18 5.26
C PRO A 18 -4.08 -1.51 5.35
N GLU A 19 -4.65 -2.51 6.04
CA GLU A 19 -4.06 -3.84 6.15
C GLU A 19 -4.04 -4.57 4.79
N ILE A 20 -5.15 -4.51 4.05
CA ILE A 20 -5.26 -5.10 2.71
C ILE A 20 -4.24 -4.45 1.76
N ILE A 21 -4.10 -3.13 1.78
CA ILE A 21 -3.11 -2.40 0.97
C ILE A 21 -1.70 -2.93 1.25
N ILE A 22 -1.32 -3.03 2.53
CA ILE A 22 0.01 -3.51 2.95
C ILE A 22 0.24 -4.95 2.48
N LYS A 23 -0.72 -5.85 2.71
CA LYS A 23 -0.60 -7.27 2.31
C LYS A 23 -0.55 -7.43 0.79
N THR A 24 -1.37 -6.69 0.07
CA THR A 24 -1.44 -6.70 -1.40
C THR A 24 -0.09 -6.30 -1.99
N PHE A 25 0.46 -5.15 -1.59
CA PHE A 25 1.72 -4.65 -2.15
C PHE A 25 2.98 -5.23 -1.52
N SER A 26 2.83 -6.17 -0.58
CA SER A 26 3.94 -7.05 -0.17
C SER A 26 4.19 -8.15 -1.20
N ASP A 27 3.22 -8.46 -2.05
CA ASP A 27 3.43 -9.31 -3.22
C ASP A 27 3.96 -8.47 -4.40
N HIS A 28 5.27 -8.50 -4.60
CA HIS A 28 5.93 -7.73 -5.66
C HIS A 28 5.48 -8.11 -7.07
N ARG A 29 4.86 -9.28 -7.28
CA ARG A 29 4.30 -9.67 -8.60
C ARG A 29 3.23 -8.68 -9.06
N ILE A 30 2.53 -8.02 -8.14
CA ILE A 30 1.52 -7.00 -8.49
C ILE A 30 2.16 -5.79 -9.17
N LEU A 31 3.40 -5.45 -8.81
CA LEU A 31 4.14 -4.33 -9.39
C LEU A 31 4.55 -4.59 -10.86
N GLU A 32 4.39 -5.82 -11.37
CA GLU A 32 4.54 -6.13 -12.79
C GLU A 32 3.37 -5.58 -13.62
N TYR A 33 2.19 -5.43 -13.00
CA TYR A 33 0.96 -5.01 -13.68
C TYR A 33 0.68 -3.51 -13.56
N CYS A 34 1.13 -2.83 -12.50
CA CYS A 34 0.84 -1.40 -12.29
C CYS A 34 1.89 -0.68 -11.44
N THR A 35 1.81 0.65 -11.43
CA THR A 35 2.49 1.52 -10.45
C THR A 35 1.43 2.04 -9.47
N PRO A 36 1.34 1.47 -8.25
CA PRO A 36 0.34 1.90 -7.27
C PRO A 36 0.73 3.24 -6.63
N VAL A 37 -0.25 4.14 -6.50
CA VAL A 37 -0.14 5.41 -5.77
C VAL A 37 -1.16 5.39 -4.64
N ILE A 38 -0.67 5.28 -3.40
CA ILE A 38 -1.52 5.12 -2.22
C ILE A 38 -1.83 6.50 -1.62
N PHE A 39 -3.10 6.87 -1.59
CA PHE A 39 -3.60 8.06 -0.93
C PHE A 39 -3.94 7.74 0.53
N ALA A 40 -2.91 7.84 1.39
CA ALA A 40 -3.01 7.60 2.82
C ALA A 40 -1.94 8.38 3.59
N SER A 41 -2.13 8.58 4.90
CA SER A 41 -1.08 9.17 5.73
C SER A 41 0.05 8.13 5.99
N PRO A 42 1.34 8.52 5.92
CA PRO A 42 2.44 7.63 6.27
C PRO A 42 2.34 7.09 7.71
N LYS A 43 1.79 7.90 8.64
CA LYS A 43 1.57 7.49 10.03
C LYS A 43 0.60 6.30 10.12
N LEU A 44 -0.49 6.31 9.35
CA LEU A 44 -1.45 5.21 9.29
C LEU A 44 -0.81 3.93 8.76
N LEU A 45 -0.11 4.01 7.62
CA LEU A 45 0.55 2.85 7.02
C LEU A 45 1.62 2.25 7.95
N ASN A 46 2.41 3.09 8.63
CA ASN A 46 3.41 2.62 9.58
C ASN A 46 2.79 1.99 10.85
N PHE A 47 1.60 2.45 11.26
CA PHE A 47 0.86 1.83 12.36
C PHE A 47 0.42 0.41 11.99
N TYR A 48 -0.28 0.24 10.87
CA TYR A 48 -0.77 -1.07 10.42
C TYR A 48 0.37 -2.01 9.99
N ARG A 49 1.49 -1.50 9.47
CA ARG A 49 2.66 -2.32 9.13
C ARG A 49 3.18 -3.10 10.33
N LYS A 50 3.12 -2.53 11.54
CA LYS A 50 3.54 -3.23 12.77
C LYS A 50 2.63 -4.40 13.13
N ALA A 51 1.36 -4.37 12.72
CA ALA A 51 0.41 -5.44 12.94
C ALA A 51 0.57 -6.60 11.93
N VAL A 52 1.36 -6.40 10.86
CA VAL A 52 1.60 -7.40 9.81
C VAL A 52 3.12 -7.60 9.62
N PRO A 53 3.81 -8.25 10.57
CA PRO A 53 5.28 -8.33 10.56
C PRO A 53 5.86 -9.07 9.36
N ASP A 54 5.14 -10.05 8.82
CA ASP A 54 5.57 -10.86 7.66
C ASP A 54 5.38 -10.15 6.31
N ALA A 55 4.73 -8.98 6.31
CA ALA A 55 4.50 -8.19 5.10
C ALA A 55 5.73 -7.34 4.75
N HIS A 56 6.45 -7.76 3.71
CA HIS A 56 7.56 -7.01 3.12
C HIS A 56 7.07 -5.82 2.28
N PHE A 57 6.39 -4.88 2.94
CA PHE A 57 5.79 -3.71 2.30
C PHE A 57 6.75 -2.52 2.32
N ASN A 58 7.22 -2.05 1.17
CA ASN A 58 8.05 -0.84 1.08
C ASN A 58 7.37 0.21 0.19
N TYR A 59 7.39 1.47 0.63
CA TYR A 59 6.79 2.59 -0.08
C TYR A 59 7.69 3.83 0.03
N GLN A 60 7.57 4.74 -0.94
CA GLN A 60 8.16 6.07 -0.87
C GLN A 60 7.06 7.10 -0.66
N SER A 61 7.25 7.98 0.33
CA SER A 61 6.37 9.13 0.51
C SER A 61 6.77 10.20 -0.49
N ILE A 62 5.84 10.57 -1.36
CA ILE A 62 5.98 11.68 -2.30
C ILE A 62 5.23 12.86 -1.70
N ARG A 63 5.84 14.05 -1.68
CA ARG A 63 5.19 15.30 -1.24
C ARG A 63 4.52 16.00 -2.41
#